data_AF-A0A0G2FCM1-F1
#
_entry.id   AF-A0A0G2FCM1-F1
#
_cell.length_a   1.000
_cell.length_b   1.000
_cell.length_c   1.000
_cell.angle_alpha   90.00
_cell.angle_beta   90.00
_cell.angle_gamma   90.00
#
_symmetry.space_group_name_H-M   'P 1'
#
loop_
_entity.id
_entity.type
_entity.pdbx_description
1 polymer ?
#
loop_
_entity_poly.entity_id
_entity_poly.type
_entity_poly.pdbx_seq_one_letter_code
_entity_poly.pdbx_strand_id
1 'polypeptide(L)'
;MPEVTSADRQNAILDKARKLYSDGKFKAALAAFKEALLRCPCTRDDLVQSKKLGLRLKDIQISCCHCKDFESLPIPGSQKLAMYTLAKRPCTCGSGVFHCNVPSHLDALDGMIATYEKLEAPVKARQHATLLIITSPRAPEGYLRLAKALRLCDIEQSPETIARCRWIYRQAIQSVQAHGNKDHHKLKMLGKAKSLTLWGVDSLGIDLTNLKATLKVLNQLESLSLKGQQPLEVDWKIAQAYPNIAHDDRALPPALELERLEHLYLRDTDLPVVRTVDGLEALAWFMDLIEPSMSNGSLTSLAVTFCPESRFELDRVLNKDAIRTLSCYDFLDEEFASRCGDTFAHWVQGFQNLTTVGVFPQKSDVCWMHVSKVLAKESRIETIYTDILAGQPRDWVLAKAKERGVKIIETSRIPEPVLQPLDSESA
;
A
#
# COMPACT_ATOMS: atom_id res chain seq x y z
N MET A 1 -48.71 26.20 -17.91
CA MET A 1 -47.37 26.04 -17.31
C MET A 1 -47.30 24.63 -16.73
N PRO A 2 -46.34 23.78 -17.12
CA PRO A 2 -46.27 22.43 -16.56
C PRO A 2 -45.99 22.50 -15.06
N GLU A 3 -46.76 21.76 -14.26
CA GLU A 3 -46.57 21.70 -12.81
C GLU A 3 -45.20 21.09 -12.50
N VAL A 4 -44.30 21.88 -11.91
CA VAL A 4 -42.99 21.42 -11.45
C VAL A 4 -43.19 20.31 -10.43
N THR A 5 -42.74 19.10 -10.74
CA THR A 5 -42.95 17.92 -9.90
C THR A 5 -42.20 18.05 -8.56
N SER A 6 -42.60 17.26 -7.56
CA SER A 6 -41.90 17.27 -6.25
C SER A 6 -40.42 16.87 -6.37
N ALA A 7 -40.08 16.03 -7.36
CA ALA A 7 -38.71 15.62 -7.64
C ALA A 7 -37.89 16.76 -8.25
N ASP A 8 -38.47 17.51 -9.18
CA ASP A 8 -37.82 18.67 -9.81
C ASP A 8 -37.50 19.75 -8.78
N ARG A 9 -38.42 19.99 -7.82
CA ARG A 9 -38.19 20.91 -6.70
C ARG A 9 -37.07 20.45 -5.79
N GLN A 10 -36.96 19.14 -5.52
CA GLN A 10 -35.88 18.58 -4.70
C GLN A 10 -34.52 18.74 -5.39
N ASN A 11 -34.45 18.45 -6.70
CA ASN A 11 -33.23 18.60 -7.49
C ASN A 11 -32.77 20.06 -7.58
N ALA A 12 -33.68 21.01 -7.77
CA ALA A 12 -33.35 22.44 -7.76
C ALA A 12 -32.74 22.90 -6.41
N ILE A 13 -33.23 22.34 -5.28
CA ILE A 13 -32.66 22.62 -3.96
C ILE A 13 -31.27 21.99 -3.82
N LEU A 14 -31.05 20.79 -4.33
CA LEU A 14 -29.73 20.15 -4.36
C LEU A 14 -28.71 20.94 -5.16
N ASP A 15 -29.08 21.43 -6.34
CA ASP A 15 -28.17 22.23 -7.17
C ASP A 15 -27.81 23.54 -6.48
N LYS A 16 -28.78 24.18 -5.82
CA LYS A 16 -28.52 25.33 -4.95
C LYS A 16 -27.59 24.97 -3.79
N ALA A 17 -27.78 23.82 -3.14
CA ALA A 17 -26.95 23.37 -2.03
C ALA A 17 -25.50 23.12 -2.47
N ARG A 18 -25.31 22.47 -3.62
CA ARG A 18 -23.98 22.24 -4.24
C ARG A 18 -23.29 23.57 -4.57
N LYS A 19 -24.01 24.53 -5.13
CA LYS A 19 -23.47 25.87 -5.39
C LYS A 19 -23.05 26.59 -4.11
N LEU A 20 -23.89 26.55 -3.06
CA LEU A 20 -23.53 27.13 -1.76
C LEU A 20 -22.29 26.45 -1.16
N TYR A 21 -22.16 25.14 -1.34
CA TYR A 21 -20.99 24.38 -0.89
C TYR A 21 -19.73 24.78 -1.65
N SER A 22 -19.78 24.91 -2.98
CA SER A 22 -18.63 25.37 -3.78
C SER A 22 -18.23 26.80 -3.45
N ASP A 23 -19.19 27.65 -3.11
CA ASP A 23 -18.97 29.05 -2.69
C ASP A 23 -18.41 29.18 -1.26
N GLY A 24 -18.13 28.06 -0.56
CA GLY A 24 -17.65 28.07 0.83
C GLY A 24 -18.70 28.43 1.88
N LYS A 25 -19.97 28.57 1.49
CA LYS A 25 -21.08 28.93 2.37
C LYS A 25 -21.64 27.71 3.10
N PHE A 26 -20.80 27.01 3.85
CA PHE A 26 -21.08 25.68 4.41
C PHE A 26 -22.33 25.63 5.30
N LYS A 27 -22.55 26.60 6.20
CA LYS A 27 -23.77 26.62 7.04
C LYS A 27 -25.06 26.71 6.22
N ALA A 28 -25.05 27.49 5.14
CA ALA A 28 -26.19 27.63 4.23
C ALA A 28 -26.36 26.39 3.36
N ALA A 29 -25.25 25.80 2.88
CA ALA A 29 -25.26 24.55 2.14
C ALA A 29 -25.87 23.41 2.98
N LEU A 30 -25.49 23.28 4.25
CA LEU A 30 -26.02 22.28 5.17
C LEU A 30 -27.54 22.40 5.33
N ALA A 31 -28.05 23.63 5.49
CA ALA A 31 -29.49 23.87 5.60
C ALA A 31 -30.23 23.47 4.30
N ALA A 32 -29.65 23.78 3.14
CA ALA A 32 -30.23 23.42 1.84
C ALA A 32 -30.19 21.90 1.58
N PHE A 33 -29.09 21.22 1.90
CA PHE A 33 -29.02 19.76 1.81
C PHE A 33 -30.02 19.08 2.75
N LYS A 34 -30.15 19.56 3.99
CA LYS A 34 -31.16 19.06 4.93
C LYS A 34 -32.58 19.24 4.42
N GLU A 35 -32.89 20.40 3.82
CA GLU A 35 -34.20 20.61 3.20
C GLU A 35 -34.44 19.65 2.03
N ALA A 36 -33.45 19.44 1.15
CA ALA A 36 -33.56 18.48 0.05
C ALA A 36 -33.81 17.06 0.59
N LEU A 37 -33.11 16.66 1.66
CA LEU A 37 -33.27 15.36 2.29
C LEU A 37 -34.70 15.16 2.85
N LEU A 38 -35.24 16.14 3.57
CA LEU A 38 -36.57 16.08 4.19
C LEU A 38 -37.73 16.13 3.18
N ARG A 39 -37.46 16.52 1.93
CA ARG A 39 -38.44 16.52 0.84
C ARG A 39 -38.51 15.19 0.10
N CYS A 40 -37.62 14.25 0.40
CA CYS A 40 -37.70 12.90 -0.15
C CYS A 40 -39.01 12.23 0.30
N PRO A 41 -39.69 11.42 -0.53
CA PRO A 41 -40.93 10.74 -0.15
C PRO A 41 -40.83 9.95 1.16
N CYS A 42 -39.67 9.34 1.44
CA CYS A 42 -39.45 8.54 2.65
C CYS A 42 -39.34 9.36 3.95
N THR A 43 -39.04 10.66 3.89
CA THR A 43 -38.94 11.59 5.04
C THR A 43 -40.08 12.61 5.08
N ARG A 44 -40.97 12.57 4.09
CA ARG A 44 -41.97 13.62 3.86
C ARG A 44 -42.95 13.71 5.02
N ASP A 45 -43.35 12.58 5.59
CA ASP A 45 -44.30 12.56 6.70
C ASP A 45 -43.69 13.19 7.96
N ASP A 46 -42.42 12.93 8.26
CA ASP A 46 -41.68 13.59 9.35
C ASP A 46 -41.64 15.11 9.15
N LEU A 47 -41.41 15.57 7.92
CA LEU A 47 -41.42 16.99 7.57
C LEU A 47 -42.82 17.61 7.76
N VAL A 48 -43.87 16.92 7.33
CA VAL A 48 -45.25 17.39 7.46
C VAL A 48 -45.66 17.45 8.93
N GLN A 49 -45.38 16.41 9.71
CA GLN A 49 -45.66 16.36 11.14
C GLN A 49 -44.90 17.45 11.90
N SER A 50 -43.59 17.61 11.63
CA SER A 50 -42.77 18.64 12.25
C SER A 50 -43.29 20.06 11.95
N LYS A 51 -43.75 20.30 10.71
CA LYS A 51 -44.37 21.58 10.35
C LYS A 51 -45.71 21.82 11.06
N LYS A 52 -46.53 20.77 11.23
CA LYS A 52 -47.77 20.86 12.02
C LYS A 52 -47.49 21.21 13.48
N LEU A 53 -46.36 20.78 14.03
CA LEU A 53 -45.86 21.12 15.36
C LEU A 53 -45.19 22.51 15.44
N GLY A 54 -45.18 23.29 14.35
CA GLY A 54 -44.59 24.63 14.32
C GLY A 54 -43.04 24.66 14.28
N LEU A 55 -42.38 23.52 14.05
CA LEU A 55 -40.93 23.44 13.98
C LEU A 55 -40.40 24.06 12.68
N ARG A 56 -39.30 24.83 12.80
CA ARG A 56 -38.58 25.32 11.61
C ARG A 56 -37.68 24.22 11.09
N LEU A 57 -37.35 24.24 9.79
CA LEU A 57 -36.47 23.28 9.12
C LEU A 57 -35.13 23.02 9.87
N LYS A 58 -34.54 24.07 10.46
CA LYS A 58 -33.31 23.95 11.24
C LYS A 58 -33.49 23.14 12.54
N ASP A 59 -34.68 23.16 13.12
CA ASP A 59 -35.03 22.55 14.40
C ASP A 59 -35.45 21.06 14.24
N ILE A 60 -35.77 20.61 13.01
CA ILE A 60 -36.11 19.21 12.70
C ILE A 60 -34.87 18.33 12.81
N GLN A 61 -34.79 17.41 13.76
CA GLN A 61 -33.65 16.49 13.84
C GLN A 61 -33.79 15.35 12.82
N ILE A 62 -32.69 14.99 12.16
CA ILE A 62 -32.64 13.76 11.36
C ILE A 62 -32.33 12.62 12.33
N SER A 63 -33.19 11.61 12.37
CA SER A 63 -33.02 10.47 13.27
C SER A 63 -31.81 9.63 12.90
N CYS A 64 -31.05 9.23 13.92
CA CYS A 64 -29.95 8.29 13.83
C CYS A 64 -30.32 7.03 14.63
N CYS A 65 -30.04 5.84 14.11
CA CYS A 65 -30.24 4.60 14.88
C CYS A 65 -29.06 4.36 15.81
N HIS A 66 -29.36 4.06 17.07
CA HIS A 66 -28.40 3.61 18.08
C HIS A 66 -28.27 2.09 18.14
N CYS A 67 -29.22 1.39 17.53
CA CYS A 67 -29.28 -0.08 17.41
C CYS A 67 -28.27 -0.69 16.42
N LYS A 68 -27.75 0.10 15.49
CA LYS A 68 -26.90 -0.32 14.36
C LYS A 68 -25.55 0.33 14.52
N ASP A 69 -24.91 -0.01 15.62
CA ASP A 69 -23.59 0.49 15.93
C ASP A 69 -22.54 -0.33 15.16
N PHE A 70 -21.93 0.29 14.14
CA PHE A 70 -20.86 -0.33 13.38
C PHE A 70 -19.52 -0.32 14.13
N GLU A 71 -19.36 0.49 15.17
CA GLU A 71 -18.10 0.60 15.93
C GLU A 71 -17.95 -0.56 16.92
N SER A 72 -19.05 -1.05 17.49
CA SER A 72 -19.06 -2.28 18.29
C SER A 72 -18.93 -3.57 17.49
N LEU A 73 -18.99 -3.52 16.15
CA LEU A 73 -18.73 -4.70 15.34
C LEU A 73 -17.25 -5.10 15.46
N PRO A 74 -16.96 -6.40 15.68
CA PRO A 74 -15.60 -6.87 15.85
C PRO A 74 -14.86 -6.82 14.50
N ILE A 75 -13.59 -6.43 14.53
CA ILE A 75 -12.72 -6.30 13.35
C ILE A 75 -12.19 -7.65 12.76
N PRO A 76 -12.11 -8.81 13.46
CA PRO A 76 -11.34 -9.95 12.96
C PRO A 76 -11.99 -10.70 11.78
N GLY A 77 -11.12 -11.34 10.99
CA GLY A 77 -11.20 -11.53 9.53
C GLY A 77 -12.24 -12.48 8.93
N SER A 78 -13.26 -12.95 9.64
CA SER A 78 -14.22 -13.94 9.10
C SER A 78 -15.62 -13.39 8.78
N GLN A 79 -16.03 -12.25 9.35
CA GLN A 79 -17.40 -11.75 9.17
C GLN A 79 -17.54 -10.89 7.90
N LYS A 80 -17.60 -11.56 6.76
CA LYS A 80 -17.99 -10.93 5.48
C LYS A 80 -19.38 -10.30 5.64
N LEU A 81 -19.57 -9.11 5.07
CA LEU A 81 -20.87 -8.43 5.03
C LEU A 81 -21.47 -8.09 6.41
N ALA A 82 -20.67 -8.00 7.48
CA ALA A 82 -21.13 -7.68 8.83
C ALA A 82 -21.88 -6.34 8.89
N MET A 83 -21.32 -5.28 8.29
CA MET A 83 -21.95 -3.96 8.25
C MET A 83 -23.24 -3.98 7.43
N TYR A 84 -23.23 -4.67 6.28
CA TYR A 84 -24.41 -4.82 5.43
C TYR A 84 -25.54 -5.54 6.18
N THR A 85 -25.20 -6.65 6.83
CA THR A 85 -26.14 -7.46 7.61
C THR A 85 -26.75 -6.63 8.74
N LEU A 86 -25.93 -5.90 9.49
CA LEU A 86 -26.42 -5.02 10.56
C LEU A 86 -27.29 -3.88 10.00
N ALA A 87 -26.88 -3.25 8.90
CA ALA A 87 -27.64 -2.18 8.24
C ALA A 87 -29.02 -2.65 7.73
N LYS A 88 -29.12 -3.91 7.30
CA LYS A 88 -30.37 -4.51 6.80
C LYS A 88 -31.32 -5.00 7.89
N ARG A 89 -30.84 -5.24 9.12
CA ARG A 89 -31.72 -5.63 10.23
C ARG A 89 -32.79 -4.56 10.50
N PRO A 90 -34.03 -4.96 10.87
CA PRO A 90 -35.04 -4.01 11.33
C PRO A 90 -34.51 -3.16 12.49
N CYS A 91 -34.86 -1.87 12.49
CA CYS A 91 -34.51 -0.98 13.60
C CYS A 91 -35.36 -1.34 14.83
N THR A 92 -34.71 -1.52 15.99
CA THR A 92 -35.39 -1.81 17.27
C THR A 92 -35.35 -0.63 18.25
N CYS A 93 -34.56 0.42 17.98
CA CYS A 93 -34.41 1.56 18.91
C CYS A 93 -35.45 2.67 18.69
N GLY A 94 -36.49 2.45 17.89
CA GLY A 94 -37.54 3.44 17.62
C GLY A 94 -37.11 4.65 16.77
N SER A 95 -35.88 4.69 16.25
CA SER A 95 -35.40 5.82 15.44
C SER A 95 -36.09 6.00 14.09
N GLY A 96 -36.88 5.01 13.65
CA GLY A 96 -37.63 5.10 12.38
C GLY A 96 -36.75 5.13 11.13
N VAL A 97 -35.45 4.84 11.22
CA VAL A 97 -34.56 4.82 10.05
C VAL A 97 -35.01 3.77 9.03
N PHE A 98 -35.15 4.18 7.78
CA PHE A 98 -35.60 3.35 6.66
C PHE A 98 -34.55 3.28 5.55
N HIS A 99 -34.64 2.25 4.71
CA HIS A 99 -33.84 2.16 3.50
C HIS A 99 -34.39 3.10 2.44
N CYS A 100 -33.50 3.87 1.81
CA CYS A 100 -33.84 4.73 0.68
C CYS A 100 -32.78 4.60 -0.41
N ASN A 101 -33.22 4.51 -1.66
CA ASN A 101 -32.35 4.39 -2.82
C ASN A 101 -32.57 5.52 -3.82
N VAL A 102 -33.33 6.55 -3.45
CA VAL A 102 -33.57 7.71 -4.30
C VAL A 102 -32.26 8.52 -4.40
N PRO A 103 -31.68 8.71 -5.60
CA PRO A 103 -30.38 9.36 -5.75
C PRO A 103 -30.33 10.75 -5.10
N SER A 104 -31.38 11.57 -5.25
CA SER A 104 -31.46 12.90 -4.64
C SER A 104 -31.41 12.86 -3.10
N HIS A 105 -31.93 11.81 -2.46
CA HIS A 105 -31.80 11.64 -1.01
C HIS A 105 -30.35 11.32 -0.63
N LEU A 106 -29.74 10.37 -1.33
CA LEU A 106 -28.37 9.94 -1.05
C LEU A 106 -27.38 11.09 -1.29
N ASP A 107 -27.57 11.86 -2.36
CA ASP A 107 -26.78 13.06 -2.67
C ASP A 107 -26.96 14.15 -1.61
N ALA A 108 -28.18 14.33 -1.10
CA ALA A 108 -28.43 15.27 0.00
C ALA A 108 -27.65 14.86 1.25
N LEU A 109 -27.71 13.58 1.62
CA LEU A 109 -27.04 13.05 2.79
C LEU A 109 -25.50 13.08 2.65
N ASP A 110 -24.97 12.73 1.47
CA ASP A 110 -23.54 12.86 1.16
C ASP A 110 -23.06 14.31 1.24
N GLY A 111 -23.85 15.24 0.70
CA GLY A 111 -23.59 16.68 0.79
C GLY A 111 -23.61 17.20 2.23
N MET A 112 -24.53 16.73 3.07
CA MET A 112 -24.54 17.04 4.51
C MET A 112 -23.26 16.58 5.20
N ILE A 113 -22.82 15.35 4.94
CA ILE A 113 -21.59 14.80 5.53
C ILE A 113 -20.38 15.65 5.10
N ALA A 114 -20.25 15.93 3.80
CA ALA A 114 -19.18 16.78 3.27
C ALA A 114 -19.15 18.16 3.93
N THR A 115 -20.33 18.72 4.20
CA THR A 115 -20.47 20.02 4.83
C THR A 115 -20.05 19.99 6.30
N TYR A 116 -20.36 18.91 7.03
CA TYR A 116 -19.87 18.73 8.40
C TYR A 116 -18.34 18.56 8.46
N GLU A 117 -17.74 17.88 7.49
CA GLU A 117 -16.27 17.80 7.37
C GLU A 117 -15.66 19.20 7.23
N LYS A 118 -16.26 20.06 6.39
CA LYS A 118 -15.80 21.45 6.17
C LYS A 118 -16.08 22.40 7.33
N LEU A 119 -17.04 22.06 8.18
CA LEU A 119 -17.36 22.79 9.41
C LEU A 119 -16.59 22.25 10.63
N GLU A 120 -15.59 21.39 10.42
CA GLU A 120 -14.77 20.80 11.48
C GLU A 120 -15.61 20.11 12.55
N ALA A 121 -16.71 19.46 12.12
CA ALA A 121 -17.61 18.71 12.98
C ALA A 121 -17.55 17.20 12.66
N PRO A 122 -16.38 16.54 12.85
CA PRO A 122 -16.15 15.18 12.37
C PRO A 122 -17.06 14.15 13.06
N VAL A 123 -17.46 14.39 14.31
CA VAL A 123 -18.43 13.53 15.02
C VAL A 123 -19.80 13.52 14.33
N LYS A 124 -20.27 14.67 13.82
CA LYS A 124 -21.53 14.77 13.07
C LYS A 124 -21.39 14.16 11.68
N ALA A 125 -20.25 14.40 11.01
CA ALA A 125 -19.95 13.76 9.74
C ALA A 125 -19.99 12.22 9.87
N ARG A 126 -19.39 11.69 10.93
CA ARG A 126 -19.39 10.27 11.28
C ARG A 126 -20.80 9.72 11.49
N GLN A 127 -21.62 10.38 12.31
CA GLN A 127 -23.02 10.00 12.55
C GLN A 127 -23.85 9.94 11.25
N HIS A 128 -23.72 10.94 10.39
CA HIS A 128 -24.45 10.98 9.12
C HIS A 128 -23.90 10.00 8.08
N ALA A 129 -22.60 9.68 8.11
CA ALA A 129 -22.02 8.63 7.28
C ALA A 129 -22.54 7.24 7.68
N THR A 130 -22.64 6.96 8.98
CA THR A 130 -23.32 5.77 9.49
C THR A 130 -24.76 5.70 9.01
N LEU A 131 -25.50 6.82 9.10
CA LEU A 131 -26.87 6.89 8.57
C LEU A 131 -26.91 6.60 7.07
N LEU A 132 -25.96 7.10 6.27
CA LEU A 132 -25.90 6.83 4.83
C LEU A 132 -25.71 5.34 4.53
N ILE A 133 -24.88 4.64 5.30
CA ILE A 133 -24.73 3.17 5.19
C ILE A 133 -26.03 2.47 5.58
N ILE A 134 -26.70 2.90 6.66
CA ILE A 134 -27.98 2.30 7.08
C ILE A 134 -29.05 2.48 6.00
N THR A 135 -29.12 3.68 5.41
CA THR A 135 -30.10 4.04 4.38
C THR A 135 -29.84 3.30 3.07
N SER A 136 -28.58 3.18 2.66
CA SER A 136 -28.18 2.50 1.43
C SER A 136 -26.89 1.68 1.60
N PRO A 137 -26.98 0.48 2.20
CA PRO A 137 -25.79 -0.35 2.47
C PRO A 137 -25.16 -0.97 1.21
N ARG A 138 -25.81 -0.78 0.05
CA ARG A 138 -25.31 -1.22 -1.26
C ARG A 138 -24.53 -0.14 -2.01
N ALA A 139 -24.45 1.06 -1.45
CA ALA A 139 -23.76 2.20 -2.05
C ALA A 139 -22.41 2.42 -1.34
N PRO A 140 -21.30 2.59 -2.08
CA PRO A 140 -19.97 2.77 -1.48
C PRO A 140 -19.79 4.11 -0.74
N GLU A 141 -20.60 5.13 -1.06
CA GLU A 141 -20.51 6.49 -0.52
C GLU A 141 -20.45 6.52 1.00
N GLY A 142 -21.40 5.86 1.67
CA GLY A 142 -21.50 5.88 3.13
C GLY A 142 -20.27 5.29 3.81
N TYR A 143 -19.74 4.18 3.26
CA TYR A 143 -18.54 3.53 3.80
C TYR A 143 -17.31 4.43 3.67
N LEU A 144 -17.12 5.04 2.49
CA LEU A 144 -16.02 5.95 2.23
C LEU A 144 -16.07 7.18 3.15
N ARG A 145 -17.26 7.75 3.33
CA ARG A 145 -17.50 8.87 4.23
C ARG A 145 -17.24 8.51 5.68
N LEU A 146 -17.64 7.32 6.11
CA LEU A 146 -17.45 6.87 7.49
C LEU A 146 -15.96 6.71 7.81
N ALA A 147 -15.21 6.05 6.94
CA ALA A 147 -13.76 5.90 7.09
C ALA A 147 -13.06 7.27 7.09
N LYS A 148 -13.44 8.19 6.20
CA LYS A 148 -12.90 9.55 6.20
C LYS A 148 -13.22 10.30 7.49
N ALA A 149 -14.46 10.24 7.97
CA ALA A 149 -14.87 10.91 9.20
C ALA A 149 -14.14 10.34 10.43
N LEU A 150 -13.88 9.03 10.48
CA LEU A 150 -13.07 8.42 11.54
C LEU A 150 -11.65 8.98 11.57
N ARG A 151 -10.99 9.08 10.41
CA ARG A 151 -9.65 9.70 10.31
C ARG A 151 -9.65 11.18 10.72
N LEU A 152 -10.76 11.89 10.53
CA LEU A 152 -10.87 13.28 10.98
C LEU A 152 -11.18 13.39 12.48
N CYS A 153 -11.74 12.35 13.10
CA CYS A 153 -11.97 12.28 14.55
C CYS A 153 -10.68 11.96 15.33
N ASP A 154 -9.73 11.29 14.69
CA ASP A 154 -8.46 10.85 15.28
C ASP A 154 -7.29 11.48 14.53
N ILE A 155 -6.85 12.64 15.02
CA ILE A 155 -5.80 13.47 14.40
C ILE A 155 -4.47 12.70 14.33
N GLU A 156 -4.20 11.88 15.35
CA GLU A 156 -2.98 11.07 15.45
C GLU A 156 -3.03 9.83 14.54
N GLN A 157 -4.21 9.53 13.96
CA GLN A 157 -4.43 8.38 13.09
C GLN A 157 -3.90 7.09 13.72
N SER A 158 -4.37 6.81 14.93
CA SER A 158 -3.98 5.61 15.69
C SER A 158 -4.08 4.34 14.85
N PRO A 159 -3.23 3.32 15.11
CA PRO A 159 -3.29 2.03 14.43
C PRO A 159 -4.70 1.42 14.43
N GLU A 160 -5.47 1.62 15.50
CA GLU A 160 -6.84 1.16 15.66
C GLU A 160 -7.80 1.85 14.68
N THR A 161 -7.70 3.18 14.53
CA THR A 161 -8.49 3.93 13.55
C THR A 161 -8.16 3.52 12.13
N ILE A 162 -6.88 3.33 11.81
CA ILE A 162 -6.44 2.87 10.50
C ILE A 162 -6.99 1.47 10.21
N ALA A 163 -6.86 0.53 11.16
CA ALA A 163 -7.41 -0.82 11.06
C ALA A 163 -8.93 -0.80 10.86
N ARG A 164 -9.64 0.07 11.58
CA ARG A 164 -11.09 0.24 11.43
C ARG A 164 -11.47 0.78 10.06
N CYS A 165 -10.76 1.77 9.53
CA CYS A 165 -10.99 2.32 8.20
C CYS A 165 -10.79 1.26 7.11
N ARG A 166 -9.72 0.46 7.20
CA ARG A 166 -9.47 -0.68 6.30
C ARG A 166 -10.59 -1.70 6.36
N TRP A 167 -11.03 -2.06 7.55
CA TRP A 167 -12.16 -2.97 7.72
C TRP A 167 -13.44 -2.41 7.08
N ILE A 168 -13.74 -1.12 7.24
CA ILE A 168 -14.88 -0.45 6.59
C ILE A 168 -14.77 -0.53 5.05
N TYR A 169 -13.58 -0.30 4.47
CA TYR A 169 -13.39 -0.44 3.02
C TYR A 169 -13.61 -1.87 2.53
N ARG A 170 -13.12 -2.88 3.28
CA ARG A 170 -13.38 -4.29 2.98
C ARG A 170 -14.87 -4.61 3.00
N GLN A 171 -15.59 -4.11 4.01
CA GLN A 171 -17.04 -4.25 4.12
C GLN A 171 -17.76 -3.54 2.96
N ALA A 172 -17.31 -2.35 2.56
CA ALA A 172 -17.84 -1.63 1.40
C ALA A 172 -17.74 -2.46 0.11
N ILE A 173 -16.54 -2.97 -0.17
CA ILE A 173 -16.29 -3.74 -1.39
C ILE A 173 -17.13 -5.02 -1.40
N GLN A 174 -17.16 -5.76 -0.29
CA GLN A 174 -18.00 -6.96 -0.18
C GLN A 174 -19.47 -6.64 -0.42
N SER A 175 -19.96 -5.56 0.20
CA SER A 175 -21.38 -5.18 0.16
C SER A 175 -21.80 -4.72 -1.22
N VAL A 176 -20.99 -3.91 -1.89
CA VAL A 176 -21.28 -3.40 -3.24
C VAL A 176 -21.09 -4.51 -4.28
N GLN A 177 -20.08 -5.40 -4.15
CA GLN A 177 -19.92 -6.55 -5.05
C GLN A 177 -21.08 -7.54 -4.95
N ALA A 178 -21.58 -7.80 -3.73
CA ALA A 178 -22.65 -8.75 -3.49
C ALA A 178 -24.04 -8.17 -3.83
N HIS A 179 -24.29 -6.90 -3.53
CA HIS A 179 -25.65 -6.34 -3.51
C HIS A 179 -25.81 -4.96 -4.20
N GLY A 180 -24.72 -4.37 -4.68
CA GLY A 180 -24.69 -3.05 -5.30
C GLY A 180 -24.37 -3.07 -6.80
N ASN A 181 -23.98 -1.91 -7.32
CA ASN A 181 -23.53 -1.78 -8.71
C ASN A 181 -22.05 -2.21 -8.82
N LYS A 182 -21.79 -3.35 -9.47
CA LYS A 182 -20.44 -3.89 -9.67
C LYS A 182 -19.56 -2.98 -10.53
N ASP A 183 -20.16 -2.17 -11.40
CA ASP A 183 -19.46 -1.22 -12.26
C ASP A 183 -19.25 0.16 -11.64
N HIS A 184 -19.61 0.33 -10.36
CA HIS A 184 -19.48 1.62 -9.70
C HIS A 184 -18.02 2.11 -9.71
N HIS A 185 -17.79 3.32 -10.22
CA HIS A 185 -16.43 3.88 -10.34
C HIS A 185 -15.67 3.89 -9.01
N LYS A 186 -16.35 4.21 -7.89
CA LYS A 186 -15.75 4.15 -6.54
C LYS A 186 -15.44 2.72 -6.09
N LEU A 187 -16.18 1.72 -6.54
CA LEU A 187 -15.85 0.32 -6.29
C LEU A 187 -14.61 -0.09 -7.09
N LYS A 188 -14.45 0.40 -8.33
CA LYS A 188 -13.23 0.18 -9.13
C LYS A 188 -12.02 0.84 -8.45
N MET A 189 -12.17 2.04 -7.91
CA MET A 189 -11.12 2.71 -7.11
C MET A 189 -10.78 1.94 -5.83
N LEU A 190 -11.79 1.51 -5.07
CA LEU A 190 -11.62 0.70 -3.86
C LEU A 190 -11.01 -0.68 -4.16
N GLY A 191 -11.38 -1.31 -5.27
CA GLY A 191 -10.82 -2.58 -5.74
C GLY A 191 -9.36 -2.45 -6.16
N LYS A 192 -8.99 -1.33 -6.79
CA LYS A 192 -7.58 -1.00 -7.10
C LYS A 192 -6.73 -0.78 -5.84
N ALA A 193 -7.33 -0.27 -4.76
CA ALA A 193 -6.66 -0.14 -3.46
C ALA A 193 -6.57 -1.47 -2.67
N LYS A 194 -7.34 -2.50 -3.07
CA LYS A 194 -7.53 -3.73 -2.29
C LYS A 194 -6.48 -4.81 -2.51
N SER A 195 -5.71 -4.76 -3.60
CA SER A 195 -4.66 -5.75 -3.85
C SER A 195 -3.68 -5.25 -4.90
N LEU A 196 -2.39 -5.20 -4.55
CA LEU A 196 -1.35 -5.54 -5.50
C LEU A 196 -1.11 -7.04 -5.32
N THR A 197 -1.83 -7.85 -6.10
CA THR A 197 -1.52 -9.29 -6.22
C THR A 197 -0.57 -9.41 -7.38
N LEU A 198 0.72 -9.57 -7.08
CA LEU A 198 1.72 -9.85 -8.08
C LEU A 198 1.80 -11.37 -8.24
N TRP A 199 1.26 -11.84 -9.35
CA TRP A 199 1.49 -13.21 -9.81
C TRP A 199 2.88 -13.24 -10.45
N GLY A 200 3.71 -14.19 -10.07
CA GLY A 200 5.08 -14.34 -10.56
C GLY A 200 6.21 -14.26 -9.52
N VAL A 201 6.09 -13.66 -8.36
CA VAL A 201 7.31 -13.05 -7.81
C VAL A 201 8.11 -13.96 -6.88
N ASP A 202 9.12 -14.65 -7.42
CA ASP A 202 10.15 -15.38 -6.67
C ASP A 202 11.42 -14.52 -6.44
N SER A 203 11.56 -13.44 -7.21
CA SER A 203 12.61 -12.43 -7.12
C SER A 203 11.98 -11.03 -7.04
N LEU A 204 12.16 -10.32 -5.92
CA LEU A 204 11.69 -8.95 -5.76
C LEU A 204 12.75 -7.98 -6.27
N GLY A 205 12.54 -7.39 -7.45
CA GLY A 205 13.36 -6.33 -8.04
C GLY A 205 12.86 -4.93 -7.68
N ILE A 206 13.60 -4.17 -6.87
CA ILE A 206 13.26 -2.77 -6.56
C ILE A 206 14.35 -1.85 -7.07
N ASP A 207 13.96 -0.92 -7.95
CA ASP A 207 14.77 0.25 -8.34
C ASP A 207 14.72 1.31 -7.23
N LEU A 208 15.88 1.56 -6.61
CA LEU A 208 16.02 2.44 -5.45
C LEU A 208 15.80 3.92 -5.78
N THR A 209 15.97 4.34 -7.03
CA THR A 209 15.72 5.74 -7.44
C THR A 209 14.26 6.13 -7.44
N ASN A 210 13.39 5.15 -7.71
CA ASN A 210 11.95 5.31 -7.73
C ASN A 210 11.28 4.87 -6.42
N LEU A 211 12.08 4.46 -5.42
CA LEU A 211 11.61 4.00 -4.11
C LEU A 211 10.64 5.00 -3.47
N LYS A 212 10.91 6.31 -3.52
CA LYS A 212 9.99 7.34 -2.97
C LYS A 212 8.60 7.31 -3.59
N ALA A 213 8.49 6.97 -4.87
CA ALA A 213 7.20 6.91 -5.55
C ALA A 213 6.52 5.54 -5.43
N THR A 214 7.30 4.46 -5.41
CA THR A 214 6.84 3.10 -5.12
C THR A 214 6.34 2.99 -3.67
N LEU A 215 7.06 3.57 -2.70
CA LEU A 215 6.69 3.66 -1.29
C LEU A 215 5.42 4.49 -1.05
N LYS A 216 5.22 5.58 -1.80
CA LYS A 216 3.97 6.37 -1.78
C LYS A 216 2.74 5.54 -2.13
N VAL A 217 2.89 4.53 -2.98
CA VAL A 217 1.83 3.59 -3.39
C VAL A 217 1.71 2.44 -2.39
N LEU A 218 2.82 1.92 -1.87
CA LEU A 218 2.87 0.81 -0.91
C LEU A 218 2.20 1.15 0.44
N ASN A 219 2.33 2.40 0.92
CA ASN A 219 1.66 2.87 2.15
C ASN A 219 0.12 2.90 2.07
N GLN A 220 -0.45 2.70 0.88
CA GLN A 220 -1.91 2.63 0.66
C GLN A 220 -2.42 1.21 0.44
N LEU A 221 -1.55 0.19 0.41
CA LEU A 221 -1.94 -1.19 0.10
C LEU A 221 -2.53 -1.93 1.32
N GLU A 222 -3.60 -2.68 1.10
CA GLU A 222 -4.28 -3.50 2.12
C GLU A 222 -3.62 -4.87 2.38
N SER A 223 -2.78 -5.35 1.46
CA SER A 223 -1.92 -6.54 1.53
C SER A 223 -1.06 -6.63 0.26
N LEU A 224 0.23 -6.97 0.36
CA LEU A 224 1.07 -7.38 -0.77
C LEU A 224 1.19 -8.90 -0.72
N SER A 225 0.65 -9.60 -1.72
CA SER A 225 0.81 -11.05 -1.86
C SER A 225 1.63 -11.32 -3.11
N LEU A 226 2.85 -11.80 -2.89
CA LEU A 226 3.77 -12.28 -3.90
C LEU A 226 3.56 -13.80 -3.99
N LYS A 227 3.13 -14.31 -5.15
CA LYS A 227 3.13 -15.75 -5.43
C LYS A 227 3.78 -15.98 -6.78
N GLY A 228 4.79 -16.86 -6.83
CA GLY A 228 5.79 -17.09 -7.90
C GLY A 228 5.36 -17.26 -9.36
N GLN A 229 6.37 -17.31 -10.25
CA GLN A 229 6.44 -17.51 -11.72
C GLN A 229 7.05 -16.45 -12.72
N GLN A 230 7.54 -15.25 -12.35
CA GLN A 230 8.37 -14.33 -13.15
C GLN A 230 8.88 -13.07 -12.39
N PRO A 231 10.04 -12.49 -12.78
CA PRO A 231 10.64 -11.31 -12.16
C PRO A 231 9.83 -10.03 -12.40
N LEU A 232 9.79 -9.14 -11.41
CA LEU A 232 9.09 -7.86 -11.50
C LEU A 232 10.05 -6.71 -11.83
N GLU A 233 9.80 -6.00 -12.94
CA GLU A 233 10.34 -4.65 -13.19
C GLU A 233 9.23 -3.62 -12.85
N VAL A 234 9.49 -2.71 -11.91
CA VAL A 234 8.50 -1.68 -11.51
C VAL A 234 8.60 -0.49 -12.46
N ASP A 235 7.63 -0.36 -13.38
CA ASP A 235 7.57 0.71 -14.40
C ASP A 235 7.08 2.06 -13.82
N TRP A 236 7.79 3.15 -14.18
CA TRP A 236 7.75 4.52 -13.64
C TRP A 236 6.40 5.26 -13.72
N LYS A 237 5.40 4.73 -14.44
CA LYS A 237 4.14 5.44 -14.73
C LYS A 237 3.18 5.55 -13.54
N ILE A 238 3.35 4.73 -12.51
CA ILE A 238 2.45 4.71 -11.33
C ILE A 238 2.77 5.88 -10.37
N ALA A 239 4.02 6.33 -10.35
CA ALA A 239 4.56 7.39 -9.51
C ALA A 239 3.93 8.77 -9.72
N GLN A 240 3.56 9.10 -10.96
CA GLN A 240 3.15 10.46 -11.34
C GLN A 240 1.71 10.83 -10.91
N ALA A 241 0.94 9.88 -10.38
CA ALA A 241 -0.48 10.10 -10.11
C ALA A 241 -0.81 10.79 -8.77
N TYR A 242 0.14 10.97 -7.83
CA TYR A 242 -0.17 11.44 -6.46
C TYR A 242 0.95 12.33 -5.83
N PRO A 243 0.83 13.68 -5.84
CA PRO A 243 1.98 14.55 -5.57
C PRO A 243 2.38 14.84 -4.10
N ASN A 244 1.50 14.85 -3.09
CA ASN A 244 1.82 15.55 -1.82
C ASN A 244 1.46 14.78 -0.53
N ILE A 245 2.46 14.37 0.29
CA ILE A 245 2.34 13.96 1.71
C ILE A 245 3.68 14.29 2.44
N ALA A 246 3.61 14.71 3.71
CA ALA A 246 4.73 15.18 4.56
C ALA A 246 5.47 14.04 5.33
N HIS A 247 6.65 14.37 5.89
CA HIS A 247 7.73 13.45 6.32
C HIS A 247 7.45 12.65 7.61
N ASP A 248 6.53 13.09 8.48
CA ASP A 248 6.42 12.58 9.86
C ASP A 248 5.38 11.45 10.08
N ASP A 249 4.70 10.96 9.05
CA ASP A 249 3.60 9.97 9.15
C ASP A 249 4.07 8.51 8.94
N ARG A 250 5.00 8.00 9.76
CA ARG A 250 5.42 6.57 9.70
C ARG A 250 4.69 5.71 10.74
N ALA A 251 3.45 5.32 10.46
CA ALA A 251 2.84 4.15 11.07
C ALA A 251 3.09 2.92 10.18
N LEU A 252 3.89 1.98 10.67
CA LEU A 252 4.15 0.69 10.01
C LEU A 252 2.82 -0.05 9.76
N PRO A 253 2.60 -0.64 8.56
CA PRO A 253 1.51 -1.58 8.37
C PRO A 253 1.71 -2.80 9.30
N PRO A 254 0.68 -3.28 10.02
CA PRO A 254 0.80 -4.50 10.82
C PRO A 254 0.95 -5.70 9.89
N ALA A 255 2.07 -6.42 10.07
CA ALA A 255 2.42 -7.73 9.52
C ALA A 255 2.15 -7.92 8.03
N LEU A 256 3.11 -7.48 7.20
CA LEU A 256 3.40 -8.20 5.97
C LEU A 256 4.02 -9.54 6.39
N GLU A 257 3.27 -10.64 6.27
CA GLU A 257 3.80 -12.00 6.43
C GLU A 257 4.69 -12.33 5.21
N LEU A 258 5.76 -11.56 5.02
CA LEU A 258 6.90 -11.97 4.23
C LEU A 258 7.70 -12.91 5.14
N GLU A 259 7.15 -14.10 5.38
CA GLU A 259 7.84 -15.15 6.13
C GLU A 259 8.66 -16.05 5.19
N ARG A 260 8.59 -15.85 3.87
CA ARG A 260 9.25 -16.75 2.92
C ARG A 260 9.68 -16.07 1.63
N LEU A 261 10.74 -15.26 1.72
CA LEU A 261 11.41 -14.66 0.56
C LEU A 261 12.68 -15.46 0.26
N GLU A 262 12.76 -16.12 -0.89
CA GLU A 262 13.91 -16.96 -1.25
C GLU A 262 14.98 -16.21 -2.07
N HIS A 263 14.58 -15.20 -2.86
CA HIS A 263 15.48 -14.36 -3.65
C HIS A 263 15.11 -12.86 -3.53
N LEU A 264 16.12 -12.02 -3.32
CA LEU A 264 15.97 -10.55 -3.20
C LEU A 264 16.90 -9.84 -4.19
N TYR A 265 16.36 -8.89 -4.96
CA TYR A 265 17.10 -8.09 -5.94
C TYR A 265 16.90 -6.57 -5.68
N LEU A 266 17.92 -5.90 -5.16
CA LEU A 266 17.94 -4.48 -4.86
C LEU A 266 19.01 -3.78 -5.69
N ARG A 267 18.63 -3.21 -6.83
CA ARG A 267 19.57 -2.49 -7.68
C ARG A 267 19.19 -1.02 -7.78
N ASP A 268 20.18 -0.15 -7.67
CA ASP A 268 20.05 1.26 -7.95
C ASP A 268 20.49 1.53 -9.40
N THR A 269 19.55 1.80 -10.31
CA THR A 269 19.84 1.94 -11.74
C THR A 269 20.15 3.36 -12.21
N ASP A 270 19.81 4.39 -11.43
CA ASP A 270 19.89 5.81 -11.83
C ASP A 270 20.63 6.68 -10.80
N LEU A 271 21.92 6.44 -10.56
CA LEU A 271 22.69 7.29 -9.64
C LEU A 271 23.23 8.56 -10.31
N PRO A 272 22.78 9.75 -9.85
CA PRO A 272 23.68 10.88 -9.70
C PRO A 272 23.80 11.20 -8.21
N VAL A 273 24.88 10.72 -7.57
CA VAL A 273 25.71 11.31 -6.49
C VAL A 273 25.06 12.01 -5.27
N VAL A 274 23.76 12.26 -5.22
CA VAL A 274 23.11 12.98 -4.12
C VAL A 274 22.60 11.96 -3.11
N ARG A 275 23.52 11.55 -2.23
CA ARG A 275 23.22 10.86 -0.96
C ARG A 275 22.29 11.75 -0.13
N THR A 276 20.98 11.62 -0.31
CA THR A 276 20.01 12.31 0.53
C THR A 276 19.75 11.48 1.79
N VAL A 277 19.64 12.14 2.94
CA VAL A 277 19.29 11.50 4.23
C VAL A 277 18.00 10.68 4.10
N ASP A 278 17.06 11.14 3.26
CA ASP A 278 15.81 10.46 2.92
C ASP A 278 15.99 9.04 2.32
N GLY A 279 17.05 8.80 1.54
CA GLY A 279 17.27 7.51 0.88
C GLY A 279 17.70 6.40 1.85
N LEU A 280 18.51 6.76 2.84
CA LEU A 280 18.96 5.84 3.89
C LEU A 280 17.82 5.43 4.81
N GLU A 281 17.01 6.40 5.21
CA GLU A 281 15.85 6.14 6.05
C GLU A 281 14.80 5.25 5.35
N ALA A 282 14.64 5.42 4.03
CA ALA A 282 13.74 4.59 3.23
C ALA A 282 14.26 3.15 3.10
N LEU A 283 15.58 2.98 2.95
CA LEU A 283 16.22 1.66 2.93
C LEU A 283 16.11 0.96 4.29
N ALA A 284 16.40 1.66 5.39
CA ALA A 284 16.30 1.12 6.74
C ALA A 284 14.86 0.66 7.05
N TRP A 285 13.87 1.49 6.69
CA TRP A 285 12.45 1.13 6.81
C TRP A 285 12.09 -0.10 5.97
N PHE A 286 12.60 -0.20 4.74
CA PHE A 286 12.34 -1.35 3.88
C PHE A 286 12.96 -2.63 4.46
N MET A 287 14.15 -2.54 5.04
CA MET A 287 14.79 -3.67 5.71
C MET A 287 13.99 -4.15 6.91
N ASP A 288 13.43 -3.25 7.71
CA ASP A 288 12.52 -3.62 8.83
C ASP A 288 11.27 -4.34 8.31
N LEU A 289 10.76 -3.94 7.14
CA LEU A 289 9.59 -4.55 6.52
C LEU A 289 9.82 -6.02 6.11
N ILE A 290 11.02 -6.33 5.63
CA ILE A 290 11.37 -7.67 5.14
C ILE A 290 12.18 -8.49 6.15
N GLU A 291 12.51 -7.92 7.30
CA GLU A 291 13.29 -8.55 8.37
C GLU A 291 12.83 -9.98 8.71
N PRO A 292 11.52 -10.29 8.82
CA PRO A 292 11.08 -11.65 9.12
C PRO A 292 11.60 -12.68 8.11
N SER A 293 11.61 -12.37 6.81
CA SER A 293 12.19 -13.23 5.76
C SER A 293 13.72 -13.24 5.77
N MET A 294 14.33 -12.09 6.05
CA MET A 294 15.79 -11.94 6.03
C MET A 294 16.45 -12.70 7.17
N SER A 295 15.79 -12.77 8.32
CA SER A 295 16.32 -13.35 9.55
C SER A 295 15.97 -14.83 9.72
N ASN A 296 14.82 -15.29 9.19
CA ASN A 296 14.36 -16.67 9.36
C ASN A 296 15.09 -17.70 8.48
N GLY A 297 15.99 -17.24 7.61
CA GLY A 297 16.81 -18.08 6.74
C GLY A 297 16.11 -18.59 5.48
N SER A 298 14.93 -18.07 5.15
CA SER A 298 14.27 -18.35 3.87
C SER A 298 15.02 -17.74 2.69
N LEU A 299 15.68 -16.59 2.89
CA LEU A 299 16.46 -15.94 1.84
C LEU A 299 17.76 -16.68 1.56
N THR A 300 17.88 -17.22 0.35
CA THR A 300 19.05 -17.98 -0.10
C THR A 300 19.83 -17.29 -1.20
N SER A 301 19.24 -16.30 -1.87
CA SER A 301 19.92 -15.50 -2.90
C SER A 301 19.69 -14.01 -2.69
N LEU A 302 20.78 -13.25 -2.77
CA LEU A 302 20.76 -11.81 -2.64
C LEU A 302 21.45 -11.18 -3.84
N ALA A 303 20.84 -10.17 -4.42
CA ALA A 303 21.41 -9.37 -5.50
C ALA A 303 21.27 -7.90 -5.11
N VAL A 304 22.39 -7.18 -4.99
CA VAL A 304 22.38 -5.82 -4.41
C VAL A 304 23.35 -4.88 -5.12
N THR A 305 23.06 -3.59 -5.15
CA THR A 305 24.10 -2.57 -5.38
C THR A 305 25.06 -2.56 -4.20
N PHE A 306 26.36 -2.69 -4.46
CA PHE A 306 27.36 -2.76 -3.40
C PHE A 306 27.85 -1.36 -3.01
N CYS A 307 27.31 -0.84 -1.92
CA CYS A 307 27.79 0.37 -1.26
C CYS A 307 27.84 0.21 0.27
N PRO A 308 28.61 1.05 0.98
CA PRO A 308 28.74 0.98 2.44
C PRO A 308 27.40 1.02 3.18
N GLU A 309 26.47 1.83 2.68
CA GLU A 309 25.14 2.04 3.24
C GLU A 309 24.24 0.81 3.12
N SER A 310 24.12 0.25 1.90
CA SER A 310 23.34 -0.98 1.69
C SER A 310 23.89 -2.14 2.50
N ARG A 311 25.22 -2.25 2.57
CA ARG A 311 25.89 -3.26 3.40
C ARG A 311 25.54 -3.12 4.87
N PHE A 312 25.58 -1.91 5.41
CA PHE A 312 25.29 -1.65 6.82
C PHE A 312 23.86 -2.07 7.18
N GLU A 313 22.89 -1.70 6.36
CA GLU A 313 21.49 -2.07 6.59
C GLU A 313 21.21 -3.56 6.40
N LEU A 314 21.83 -4.19 5.39
CA LEU A 314 21.72 -5.64 5.20
C LEU A 314 22.32 -6.40 6.39
N ASP A 315 23.49 -5.99 6.88
CA ASP A 315 24.16 -6.65 8.00
C ASP A 315 23.35 -6.62 9.30
N ARG A 316 22.38 -5.71 9.41
CA ARG A 316 21.49 -5.60 10.57
C ARG A 316 20.44 -6.72 10.62
N VAL A 317 19.89 -7.12 9.46
CA VAL A 317 18.71 -8.01 9.37
C VAL A 317 18.98 -9.34 8.68
N LEU A 318 20.06 -9.43 7.90
CA LEU A 318 20.33 -10.58 7.02
C LEU A 318 20.94 -11.75 7.78
N ASN A 319 20.29 -12.91 7.72
CA ASN A 319 20.89 -14.18 8.06
C ASN A 319 21.87 -14.61 6.96
N LYS A 320 23.14 -14.20 7.09
CA LYS A 320 24.20 -14.47 6.09
C LYS A 320 24.46 -15.96 5.88
N ASP A 321 24.18 -16.79 6.87
CA ASP A 321 24.39 -18.24 6.77
C ASP A 321 23.37 -18.90 5.85
N ALA A 322 22.21 -18.27 5.61
CA ALA A 322 21.22 -18.80 4.68
C ALA A 322 21.60 -18.54 3.20
N ILE A 323 22.43 -17.54 2.94
CA ILE A 323 22.73 -17.08 1.57
C ILE A 323 23.76 -18.00 0.90
N ARG A 324 23.35 -18.53 -0.26
CA ARG A 324 24.15 -19.39 -1.14
C ARG A 324 24.62 -18.68 -2.39
N THR A 325 23.91 -17.64 -2.80
CA THR A 325 24.18 -16.86 -4.02
C THR A 325 24.14 -15.36 -3.72
N LEU A 326 25.20 -14.65 -4.08
CA LEU A 326 25.32 -13.21 -3.88
C LEU A 326 25.72 -12.51 -5.19
N SER A 327 24.86 -11.64 -5.73
CA SER A 327 25.21 -10.75 -6.85
C SER A 327 25.45 -9.34 -6.35
N CYS A 328 26.56 -8.72 -6.75
CA CYS A 328 26.87 -7.35 -6.42
C CYS A 328 27.04 -6.52 -7.69
N TYR A 329 26.29 -5.42 -7.76
CA TYR A 329 26.27 -4.48 -8.88
C TYR A 329 26.83 -3.13 -8.45
N ASP A 330 27.24 -2.33 -9.44
CA ASP A 330 27.39 -0.88 -9.31
C ASP A 330 28.21 -0.47 -8.06
N PHE A 331 29.47 -0.92 -7.98
CA PHE A 331 30.34 -0.73 -6.82
C PHE A 331 30.68 0.77 -6.62
N LEU A 332 29.99 1.45 -5.70
CA LEU A 332 30.04 2.92 -5.57
C LEU A 332 31.20 3.47 -4.73
N ASP A 333 32.02 2.62 -4.14
CA ASP A 333 33.14 3.01 -3.27
C ASP A 333 34.42 3.34 -4.10
N GLU A 334 34.23 3.97 -5.27
CA GLU A 334 35.26 4.18 -6.29
C GLU A 334 36.30 5.26 -5.93
N GLU A 335 36.08 6.07 -4.90
CA GLU A 335 37.01 7.16 -4.54
C GLU A 335 38.30 6.66 -3.86
N PHE A 336 38.33 5.41 -3.34
CA PHE A 336 39.51 4.82 -2.72
C PHE A 336 39.76 3.38 -3.19
N ALA A 337 40.02 3.24 -4.49
CA ALA A 337 40.24 1.96 -5.17
C ALA A 337 41.14 0.97 -4.39
N SER A 338 42.19 1.42 -3.68
CA SER A 338 43.11 0.49 -3.00
C SER A 338 42.53 -0.23 -1.77
N ARG A 339 41.49 0.31 -1.12
CA ARG A 339 40.87 -0.31 0.08
C ARG A 339 39.54 -1.01 -0.21
N CYS A 340 38.84 -0.61 -1.27
CA CYS A 340 37.52 -1.13 -1.64
C CYS A 340 37.49 -2.65 -1.86
N GLY A 341 38.52 -3.20 -2.54
CA GLY A 341 38.63 -4.64 -2.79
C GLY A 341 38.71 -5.48 -1.51
N ASP A 342 39.30 -4.95 -0.44
CA ASP A 342 39.39 -5.64 0.85
C ASP A 342 38.08 -5.59 1.62
N THR A 343 37.33 -4.48 1.53
CA THR A 343 36.02 -4.31 2.16
C THR A 343 35.00 -5.30 1.60
N PHE A 344 34.91 -5.42 0.27
CA PHE A 344 34.01 -6.37 -0.37
C PHE A 344 34.36 -7.82 -0.03
N ALA A 345 35.62 -8.21 -0.21
CA ALA A 345 36.05 -9.57 0.09
C ALA A 345 35.85 -9.92 1.57
N HIS A 346 36.06 -8.98 2.49
CA HIS A 346 35.76 -9.18 3.91
C HIS A 346 34.27 -9.35 4.19
N TRP A 347 33.41 -8.62 3.48
CA TRP A 347 31.96 -8.80 3.60
C TRP A 347 31.53 -10.17 3.09
N VAL A 348 32.05 -10.60 1.92
CA VAL A 348 31.85 -11.95 1.35
C VAL A 348 32.28 -13.04 2.34
N GLN A 349 33.35 -12.81 3.12
CA GLN A 349 33.80 -13.77 4.14
C GLN A 349 32.77 -14.04 5.25
N GLY A 350 31.87 -13.09 5.50
CA GLY A 350 30.81 -13.23 6.49
C GLY A 350 29.71 -14.22 6.11
N PHE A 351 29.66 -14.71 4.86
CA PHE A 351 28.62 -15.62 4.39
C PHE A 351 29.12 -17.06 4.42
N GLN A 352 28.68 -17.86 5.40
CA GLN A 352 29.29 -19.17 5.65
C GLN A 352 29.02 -20.22 4.57
N ASN A 353 27.85 -20.14 3.93
CA ASN A 353 27.34 -21.10 2.96
C ASN A 353 27.32 -20.57 1.52
N LEU A 354 28.01 -19.45 1.28
CA LEU A 354 28.09 -18.83 -0.04
C LEU A 354 29.00 -19.64 -0.96
N THR A 355 28.45 -20.10 -2.08
CA THR A 355 29.20 -20.87 -3.10
C THR A 355 29.28 -20.13 -4.42
N THR A 356 28.37 -19.18 -4.66
CA THR A 356 28.23 -18.48 -5.93
C THR A 356 28.23 -16.97 -5.73
N VAL A 357 29.12 -16.26 -6.42
CA VAL A 357 29.24 -14.80 -6.34
C VAL A 357 29.15 -14.16 -7.73
N GLY A 358 28.46 -13.05 -7.86
CA GLY A 358 28.41 -12.20 -9.05
C GLY A 358 29.09 -10.86 -8.76
N VAL A 359 30.01 -10.45 -9.62
CA VAL A 359 30.77 -9.20 -9.51
C VAL A 359 30.58 -8.40 -10.79
N PHE A 360 29.71 -7.40 -10.73
CA PHE A 360 29.27 -6.58 -11.87
C PHE A 360 29.50 -5.07 -11.63
N PRO A 361 30.76 -4.61 -11.52
CA PRO A 361 31.04 -3.18 -11.45
C PRO A 361 30.93 -2.53 -12.83
N GLN A 362 31.08 -1.22 -12.92
CA GLN A 362 31.04 -0.49 -14.19
C GLN A 362 32.40 -0.49 -14.92
N LYS A 363 33.50 -0.74 -14.21
CA LYS A 363 34.87 -0.65 -14.73
C LYS A 363 35.66 -1.96 -14.59
N SER A 364 36.41 -2.33 -15.64
CA SER A 364 37.10 -3.63 -15.71
C SER A 364 38.21 -3.78 -14.68
N ASP A 365 38.89 -2.70 -14.30
CA ASP A 365 39.95 -2.67 -13.30
C ASP A 365 39.39 -2.91 -11.88
N VAL A 366 38.23 -2.31 -11.59
CA VAL A 366 37.47 -2.57 -10.36
C VAL A 366 37.02 -4.03 -10.31
N CYS A 367 36.48 -4.55 -11.41
CA CYS A 367 36.09 -5.96 -11.50
C CYS A 367 37.24 -6.91 -11.19
N TRP A 368 38.35 -6.73 -11.90
CA TRP A 368 39.58 -7.49 -11.71
C TRP A 368 40.01 -7.51 -10.23
N MET A 369 40.03 -6.34 -9.60
CA MET A 369 40.47 -6.19 -8.22
C MET A 369 39.57 -6.96 -7.26
N HIS A 370 38.25 -6.81 -7.35
CA HIS A 370 37.31 -7.50 -6.48
C HIS A 370 37.35 -9.01 -6.65
N VAL A 371 37.36 -9.49 -7.89
CA VAL A 371 37.44 -10.94 -8.18
C VAL A 371 38.75 -11.52 -7.65
N SER A 372 39.88 -10.83 -7.85
CA SER A 372 41.19 -11.27 -7.34
C SER A 372 41.22 -11.36 -5.81
N LYS A 373 40.60 -10.40 -5.12
CA LYS A 373 40.52 -10.39 -3.65
C LYS A 373 39.62 -11.49 -3.11
N VAL A 374 38.50 -11.79 -3.76
CA VAL A 374 37.66 -12.95 -3.44
C VAL A 374 38.45 -14.24 -3.61
N LEU A 375 39.10 -14.46 -4.76
CA LEU A 375 39.93 -15.65 -5.02
C LEU A 375 41.10 -15.82 -4.03
N ALA A 376 41.60 -14.72 -3.46
CA ALA A 376 42.68 -14.74 -2.48
C ALA A 376 42.19 -15.09 -1.07
N LYS A 377 40.99 -14.65 -0.70
CA LYS A 377 40.48 -14.68 0.69
C LYS A 377 39.41 -15.73 0.95
N GLU A 378 38.78 -16.26 -0.10
CA GLU A 378 37.68 -17.21 0.01
C GLU A 378 37.94 -18.48 -0.77
N SER A 379 37.90 -19.61 -0.05
CA SER A 379 38.09 -20.94 -0.62
C SER A 379 36.78 -21.69 -0.88
N ARG A 380 35.65 -21.15 -0.41
CA ARG A 380 34.32 -21.78 -0.51
C ARG A 380 33.60 -21.47 -1.81
N ILE A 381 33.98 -20.38 -2.46
CA ILE A 381 33.36 -19.95 -3.70
C ILE A 381 33.75 -20.91 -4.82
N GLU A 382 32.75 -21.54 -5.42
CA GLU A 382 32.90 -22.48 -6.53
C GLU A 382 32.74 -21.77 -7.88
N THR A 383 31.86 -20.76 -7.94
CA THR A 383 31.54 -20.05 -9.19
C THR A 383 31.53 -18.53 -8.99
N ILE A 384 32.19 -17.81 -9.90
CA ILE A 384 32.14 -16.36 -10.00
C ILE A 384 31.58 -15.94 -11.36
N TYR A 385 30.56 -15.09 -11.34
CA TYR A 385 29.95 -14.49 -12.51
C TYR A 385 30.41 -13.04 -12.69
N THR A 386 30.69 -12.63 -13.91
CA THR A 386 31.09 -11.25 -14.25
C THR A 386 30.96 -11.00 -15.76
N ASP A 387 30.88 -9.76 -16.23
CA ASP A 387 30.63 -9.41 -17.64
C ASP A 387 31.68 -8.50 -18.28
N ILE A 388 32.59 -7.92 -17.49
CA ILE A 388 33.47 -6.84 -17.98
C ILE A 388 34.97 -7.12 -17.86
N LEU A 389 35.38 -8.35 -17.50
CA LEU A 389 36.80 -8.71 -17.51
C LEU A 389 37.34 -8.78 -18.95
N ALA A 390 38.38 -8.00 -19.24
CA ALA A 390 39.06 -8.02 -20.53
C ALA A 390 40.59 -7.96 -20.41
N GLY A 391 41.28 -8.33 -21.49
CA GLY A 391 42.73 -8.19 -21.65
C GLY A 391 43.59 -9.00 -20.66
N GLN A 392 44.78 -8.49 -20.37
CA GLN A 392 45.74 -9.14 -19.45
C GLN A 392 45.16 -9.42 -18.04
N PRO A 393 44.36 -8.52 -17.42
CA PRO A 393 43.69 -8.82 -16.16
C PRO A 393 42.81 -10.07 -16.24
N ARG A 394 42.01 -10.22 -17.30
CA ARG A 394 41.18 -11.41 -17.49
C ARG A 394 42.00 -12.70 -17.48
N ASP A 395 43.10 -12.74 -18.24
CA ASP A 395 43.93 -13.94 -18.35
C ASP A 395 44.52 -14.36 -17.00
N TRP A 396 44.93 -13.39 -16.17
CA TRP A 396 45.39 -13.70 -14.83
C TRP A 396 44.27 -14.18 -13.91
N VAL A 397 43.06 -13.60 -13.97
CA VAL A 397 41.92 -14.09 -13.16
C VAL A 397 41.63 -15.53 -13.50
N LEU A 398 41.59 -15.85 -14.79
CA LEU A 398 41.31 -17.20 -15.26
C LEU A 398 42.39 -18.18 -14.81
N ALA A 399 43.67 -17.80 -14.90
CA ALA A 399 44.77 -18.62 -14.39
C ALA A 399 44.63 -18.86 -12.87
N LYS A 400 44.36 -17.81 -12.10
CA LYS A 400 44.21 -17.89 -10.64
C LYS A 400 42.98 -18.68 -10.21
N ALA A 401 41.86 -18.51 -10.89
CA ALA A 401 40.63 -19.25 -10.65
C ALA A 401 40.84 -20.74 -10.94
N LYS A 402 41.54 -21.07 -12.03
CA LYS A 402 41.91 -22.45 -12.37
C LYS A 402 42.79 -23.11 -11.30
N GLU A 403 43.77 -22.39 -10.75
CA GLU A 403 44.60 -22.88 -9.62
C GLU A 403 43.76 -23.21 -8.38
N ARG A 404 42.66 -22.47 -8.17
CA ARG A 404 41.77 -22.61 -7.02
C ARG A 404 40.57 -23.54 -7.26
N GLY A 405 40.40 -24.05 -8.48
CA GLY A 405 39.22 -24.84 -8.85
C GLY A 405 37.92 -24.02 -8.95
N VAL A 406 38.01 -22.69 -9.10
CA VAL A 406 36.86 -21.79 -9.22
C VAL A 406 36.49 -21.58 -10.68
N LYS A 407 35.21 -21.67 -11.01
CA LYS A 407 34.68 -21.43 -12.35
C LYS A 407 34.36 -19.95 -12.54
N ILE A 408 34.95 -19.31 -13.55
CA ILE A 408 34.58 -17.96 -13.98
C ILE A 408 33.60 -18.08 -15.15
N ILE A 409 32.44 -17.42 -15.06
CA ILE A 409 31.42 -17.41 -16.11
C ILE A 409 31.15 -15.98 -16.56
N GLU A 410 31.29 -15.75 -17.86
CA GLU A 410 31.04 -14.45 -18.48
C GLU A 410 29.56 -14.24 -18.80
N THR A 411 28.87 -13.40 -18.04
CA THR A 411 27.45 -13.03 -18.20
C THR A 411 27.13 -11.82 -17.33
N SER A 412 26.13 -11.03 -17.70
CA SER A 412 25.70 -9.82 -16.99
C SER A 412 24.85 -10.08 -15.75
N ARG A 413 24.53 -11.35 -15.47
CA ARG A 413 23.79 -11.78 -14.27
C ARG A 413 24.04 -13.24 -13.93
N ILE A 414 23.87 -13.58 -12.65
CA ILE A 414 23.77 -14.96 -12.21
C ILE A 414 22.44 -15.53 -12.72
N PRO A 415 22.41 -16.71 -13.38
CA PRO A 415 21.17 -17.35 -13.76
C PRO A 415 20.29 -17.61 -12.52
N GLU A 416 19.02 -17.23 -12.59
CA GLU A 416 18.07 -17.54 -11.52
C GLU A 416 17.96 -19.06 -11.35
N PRO A 417 18.02 -19.59 -10.13
CA PRO A 417 17.85 -21.02 -9.91
C PRO A 417 16.46 -21.45 -10.37
N VAL A 418 16.38 -22.61 -11.03
CA VAL A 418 15.10 -23.21 -11.41
C VAL A 418 14.40 -23.66 -10.13
N LEU A 419 13.34 -22.97 -9.76
CA LEU A 419 12.57 -23.27 -8.56
C LEU A 419 11.94 -24.64 -8.67
N GLN A 420 12.11 -25.45 -7.63
CA GLN A 420 11.38 -26.71 -7.53
C GLN A 420 9.90 -26.39 -7.22
N PRO A 421 8.94 -27.01 -7.91
CA PRO A 421 7.53 -26.87 -7.56
C PRO A 421 7.34 -27.23 -6.09
N LEU A 422 6.59 -26.41 -5.35
CA LEU A 422 6.15 -26.76 -4.00
C LEU A 422 5.47 -28.12 -4.08
N ASP A 423 6.02 -29.11 -3.38
CA ASP A 423 5.47 -30.45 -3.29
C ASP A 423 3.96 -30.35 -3.06
N SER A 424 3.19 -30.91 -4.00
CA SER A 424 1.79 -31.20 -3.79
C SER A 424 1.70 -31.98 -2.50
N GLU A 425 1.12 -31.39 -1.45
CA GLU A 425 1.01 -32.00 -0.14
C GLU A 425 0.65 -33.48 -0.28
N SER A 426 1.58 -34.30 0.17
CA SER A 426 1.40 -35.70 0.50
C SER A 426 0.13 -35.88 1.34
N ALA A 427 -0.71 -36.80 0.87
CA ALA A 427 -1.90 -37.44 1.47
C ALA A 427 -2.19 -37.23 2.96
#